data_AF-A0A3D4MI76-F1
#
_entry.id   AF-A0A3D4MI76-F1
#
_cell.length_a   1.000
_cell.length_b   1.000
_cell.length_c   1.000
_cell.angle_alpha   90.00
_cell.angle_beta   90.00
_cell.angle_gamma   90.00
#
_symmetry.space_group_name_H-M   'P 1'
#
loop_
_entity.id
_entity.type
_entity.pdbx_description
1 polymer ?
#
loop_
_entity_poly.entity_id
_entity_poly.type
_entity_poly.pdbx_seq_one_letter_code
_entity_poly.pdbx_strand_id
1 'polypeptide(L)'
;MSHKGINKYVQDNFKDKIVKECENFFESHRYMVREELGFKCYSGNLICGDSNINSCIAYDKNDKIGFDIIVMIKIFGTIRKGQNNYVGKDLWLNLLCEGTIETEFKDFNTINVRIYDKIRVKHERSLNEMLVPYIKKNELDFIAEEFLRKYYPKALLSPINVDSRLVAEKMGLKVCKHNIVKDKSIFGRIFFEDTLAPFYDASCDSITKLYVDANTIVYDPNSYFMSNIEKENNNTIIHECVHFYLHRYAIKFQKIFDKKYKWFDCDINGRANMNLGMDINIMEWQANALTPRILMPYKAFSEEAFKLIKEFRLKNNSDTIDILPNVIETLSNLYHVSKLSVKIRLCDIGVTEAYGCDIWCDDYKVPDFSFEPGTCEYNETFVIPAIDAIALSSNPIISKMMEEQKLVYLESHLCLNSEKYIGKDLYGKKYIKYEARKKLNKFCIKMKMTIVNFDSCYERECLLNRNRNSKFHTKLCFEGKEKDIFTEANIMKILEEERKFNNAFFDLNNDYVTCMKMLKEKSGLTYEQIEAETEIELSSVKNIIAGKRNGSLLRLTLILMAIGAEPDSAYHVIDKSGVRLDRDNAEHQLCRFIINTMHADTMENIIKCVNNANFKI
;
A
#
# COMPACT_ATOMS: atom_id res chain seq x y z
N MET A 1 -18.06 -1.81 24.23
CA MET A 1 -18.03 -0.89 23.07
C MET A 1 -18.85 -1.48 21.89
N SER A 2 -20.16 -1.73 22.02
CA SER A 2 -20.95 -2.39 20.95
C SER A 2 -22.18 -1.59 20.47
N HIS A 3 -22.10 -0.26 20.43
CA HIS A 3 -23.28 0.61 20.23
C HIS A 3 -23.27 1.47 18.94
N LYS A 4 -22.54 1.11 17.87
CA LYS A 4 -22.25 2.10 16.79
C LYS A 4 -22.59 1.73 15.34
N GLY A 5 -23.30 0.63 15.08
CA GLY A 5 -23.69 0.24 13.71
C GLY A 5 -25.13 0.63 13.36
N ILE A 6 -25.41 0.84 12.07
CA ILE A 6 -26.75 1.18 11.56
C ILE A 6 -27.81 0.15 11.95
N ASN A 7 -27.45 -1.13 11.99
CA ASN A 7 -28.33 -2.22 12.39
C ASN A 7 -28.89 -2.00 13.79
N LYS A 8 -27.99 -1.69 14.72
CA LYS A 8 -28.35 -1.40 16.10
C LYS A 8 -29.08 -0.08 16.24
N TYR A 9 -28.68 0.96 15.51
CA TYR A 9 -29.38 2.24 15.49
C TYR A 9 -30.85 2.07 15.08
N VAL A 10 -31.13 1.30 14.01
CA VAL A 10 -32.49 1.02 13.56
C VAL A 10 -33.28 0.22 14.60
N GLN A 11 -32.65 -0.76 15.25
CA GLN A 11 -33.26 -1.51 16.35
C GLN A 11 -33.60 -0.62 17.56
N ASP A 12 -32.69 0.27 17.96
CA ASP A 12 -32.86 1.09 19.16
C ASP A 12 -33.88 2.22 18.94
N ASN A 13 -34.03 2.74 17.71
CA ASN A 13 -34.85 3.94 17.44
C ASN A 13 -36.16 3.65 16.68
N PHE A 14 -36.24 2.58 15.89
CA PHE A 14 -37.38 2.34 14.99
C PHE A 14 -38.08 1.00 15.20
N LYS A 15 -37.67 0.19 16.19
CA LYS A 15 -38.25 -1.13 16.43
C LYS A 15 -39.77 -1.10 16.59
N ASP A 16 -40.30 -0.21 17.43
CA ASP A 16 -41.75 -0.15 17.69
C ASP A 16 -42.54 0.19 16.42
N LYS A 17 -42.01 1.11 15.60
CA LYS A 17 -42.62 1.46 14.31
C LYS A 17 -42.58 0.29 13.33
N ILE A 18 -41.44 -0.40 13.23
CA ILE A 18 -41.25 -1.57 12.35
C ILE A 18 -42.19 -2.71 12.76
N VAL A 19 -42.25 -3.04 14.06
CA VAL A 19 -43.11 -4.11 14.59
C VAL A 19 -44.58 -3.79 14.33
N LYS A 20 -45.00 -2.54 14.52
CA LYS A 20 -46.37 -2.12 14.22
C LYS A 20 -46.75 -2.30 12.74
N GLU A 21 -45.84 -1.98 11.81
CA GLU A 21 -46.09 -2.22 10.38
C GLU A 21 -46.18 -3.71 10.03
N CYS A 22 -45.35 -4.54 10.68
CA CYS A 22 -45.42 -5.98 10.58
C CYS A 22 -46.77 -6.55 11.08
N GLU A 23 -47.26 -6.06 12.22
CA GLU A 23 -48.57 -6.42 12.77
C GLU A 23 -49.70 -5.99 11.84
N ASN A 24 -49.67 -4.75 11.34
CA ASN A 24 -50.64 -4.25 10.36
C ASN A 24 -50.68 -5.11 9.08
N PHE A 25 -49.50 -5.51 8.59
CA PHE A 25 -49.39 -6.40 7.44
C PHE A 25 -50.02 -7.76 7.73
N PHE A 26 -49.71 -8.36 8.87
CA PHE A 26 -50.28 -9.64 9.30
C PHE A 26 -51.81 -9.55 9.40
N GLU A 27 -52.35 -8.52 10.06
CA GLU A 27 -53.78 -8.31 10.22
C GLU A 27 -54.51 -8.18 8.88
N SER A 28 -53.90 -7.47 7.93
CA SER A 28 -54.46 -7.27 6.59
C SER A 28 -54.36 -8.52 5.69
N HIS A 29 -53.46 -9.46 6.00
CA HIS A 29 -53.14 -10.62 5.15
C HIS A 29 -53.24 -11.97 5.88
N ARG A 30 -54.04 -12.07 6.95
CA ARG A 30 -54.17 -13.30 7.77
C ARG A 30 -54.42 -14.58 6.98
N TYR A 31 -55.22 -14.51 5.90
CA TYR A 31 -55.51 -15.68 5.05
C TYR A 31 -54.26 -16.17 4.31
N MET A 32 -53.55 -15.25 3.64
CA MET A 32 -52.30 -15.54 2.92
C MET A 32 -51.23 -16.07 3.87
N VAL A 33 -51.06 -15.44 5.05
CA VAL A 33 -50.12 -15.90 6.07
C VAL A 33 -50.45 -17.31 6.55
N ARG A 34 -51.74 -17.64 6.70
CA ARG A 34 -52.17 -19.00 7.07
C ARG A 34 -51.75 -20.03 6.02
N GLU A 35 -51.94 -19.72 4.74
CA GLU A 35 -51.56 -20.60 3.64
C GLU A 35 -50.04 -20.78 3.57
N GLU A 36 -49.30 -19.68 3.59
CA GLU A 36 -47.83 -19.68 3.55
C GLU A 36 -47.23 -20.51 4.69
N LEU A 37 -47.74 -20.31 5.91
CA LEU A 37 -47.26 -21.04 7.08
C LEU A 37 -47.88 -22.43 7.19
N GLY A 38 -48.83 -22.84 6.34
CA GLY A 38 -49.47 -24.15 6.40
C GLY A 38 -50.18 -24.42 7.73
N PHE A 39 -50.93 -23.45 8.25
CA PHE A 39 -51.72 -23.59 9.48
C PHE A 39 -53.05 -24.33 9.20
N LYS A 40 -53.34 -25.39 9.99
CA LYS A 40 -54.62 -26.12 9.94
C LYS A 40 -55.66 -25.53 10.92
N CYS A 41 -55.87 -24.23 10.89
CA CYS A 41 -56.84 -23.53 11.77
C CYS A 41 -57.62 -22.42 11.03
N TYR A 42 -58.61 -21.81 11.69
CA TYR A 42 -59.31 -20.63 11.16
C TYR A 42 -58.40 -19.40 11.23
N SER A 43 -58.34 -18.58 10.18
CA SER A 43 -57.51 -17.36 10.14
C SER A 43 -57.84 -16.35 11.23
N GLY A 44 -59.08 -16.31 11.71
CA GLY A 44 -59.50 -15.50 12.87
C GLY A 44 -58.84 -15.90 14.20
N ASN A 45 -58.28 -17.11 14.29
CA ASN A 45 -57.64 -17.64 15.51
C ASN A 45 -56.12 -17.45 15.52
N LEU A 46 -55.56 -16.82 14.50
CA LEU A 46 -54.13 -16.50 14.47
C LEU A 46 -53.87 -15.25 15.32
N ILE A 47 -52.84 -15.31 16.15
CA ILE A 47 -52.44 -14.24 17.07
C ILE A 47 -50.96 -13.93 16.82
N CYS A 48 -50.64 -12.65 16.72
CA CYS A 48 -49.27 -12.15 16.64
C CYS A 48 -48.59 -12.21 18.02
N GLY A 49 -47.38 -12.75 18.08
CA GLY A 49 -46.56 -12.83 19.27
C GLY A 49 -45.28 -12.00 19.14
N ASP A 50 -44.23 -12.45 19.83
CA ASP A 50 -42.95 -11.73 19.83
C ASP A 50 -42.39 -11.52 18.42
N SER A 51 -41.88 -10.30 18.21
CA SER A 51 -41.22 -9.89 16.96
C SER A 51 -39.75 -9.57 17.22
N ASN A 52 -38.88 -9.96 16.29
CA ASN A 52 -37.45 -9.68 16.33
C ASN A 52 -36.93 -9.16 15.00
N ILE A 53 -36.08 -8.13 15.04
CA ILE A 53 -35.37 -7.61 13.86
C ILE A 53 -34.09 -8.42 13.71
N ASN A 54 -34.03 -9.24 12.67
CA ASN A 54 -32.92 -10.17 12.45
C ASN A 54 -31.77 -9.53 11.65
N SER A 55 -32.08 -8.62 10.73
CA SER A 55 -31.07 -7.96 9.90
C SER A 55 -31.62 -6.65 9.36
N CYS A 56 -30.72 -5.69 9.13
CA CYS A 56 -30.98 -4.48 8.38
C CYS A 56 -29.83 -4.35 7.36
N ILE A 57 -30.15 -4.05 6.11
CA ILE A 57 -29.17 -3.83 5.05
C ILE A 57 -29.43 -2.43 4.50
N ALA A 58 -28.45 -1.54 4.65
CA ALA A 58 -28.52 -0.19 4.13
C ALA A 58 -27.99 -0.13 2.70
N TYR A 59 -28.59 0.73 1.86
CA TYR A 59 -28.13 1.00 0.50
C TYR A 59 -28.38 2.46 0.12
N ASP A 60 -27.51 3.01 -0.74
CA ASP A 60 -27.62 4.39 -1.19
C ASP A 60 -28.66 4.55 -2.32
N LYS A 61 -29.61 5.47 -2.15
CA LYS A 61 -30.59 5.89 -3.16
C LYS A 61 -30.32 7.30 -3.70
N ASN A 62 -29.06 7.75 -3.69
CA ASN A 62 -28.55 9.09 -4.02
C ASN A 62 -28.94 10.19 -3.01
N ASP A 63 -30.22 10.35 -2.70
CA ASP A 63 -30.72 11.44 -1.82
C ASP A 63 -31.23 10.92 -0.48
N LYS A 64 -31.43 9.61 -0.37
CA LYS A 64 -31.89 8.91 0.83
C LYS A 64 -31.12 7.62 1.01
N ILE A 65 -31.23 7.06 2.21
CA ILE A 65 -30.74 5.72 2.51
C ILE A 65 -31.95 4.79 2.53
N GLY A 66 -31.89 3.76 1.69
CA GLY A 66 -32.83 2.65 1.72
C GLY A 66 -32.40 1.61 2.76
N PHE A 67 -33.37 0.94 3.36
CA PHE A 67 -33.16 -0.13 4.31
C PHE A 67 -34.00 -1.35 3.92
N ASP A 68 -33.35 -2.50 3.80
CA ASP A 68 -34.02 -3.80 3.74
C ASP A 68 -33.95 -4.44 5.13
N ILE A 69 -35.08 -4.49 5.81
CA ILE A 69 -35.18 -4.93 7.20
C ILE A 69 -35.90 -6.29 7.24
N ILE A 70 -35.18 -7.30 7.73
CA ILE A 70 -35.72 -8.65 7.91
C ILE A 70 -36.24 -8.78 9.34
N VAL A 71 -37.54 -9.06 9.46
CA VAL A 71 -38.22 -9.22 10.74
C VAL A 71 -38.83 -10.62 10.83
N MET A 72 -38.61 -11.28 11.96
CA MET A 72 -39.29 -12.52 12.30
C MET A 72 -40.39 -12.22 13.31
N ILE A 73 -41.60 -12.72 13.04
CA ILE A 73 -42.76 -12.64 13.92
C ILE A 73 -43.20 -14.05 14.28
N LYS A 74 -43.41 -14.32 15.57
CA LYS A 74 -44.06 -15.56 16.00
C LYS A 74 -45.57 -15.47 15.80
N ILE A 75 -46.14 -16.36 15.01
CA ILE A 75 -47.58 -16.49 14.82
C ILE A 75 -48.09 -17.71 15.56
N PHE A 76 -49.12 -17.53 16.38
CA PHE A 76 -49.75 -18.59 17.16
C PHE A 76 -51.15 -18.88 16.65
N GLY A 77 -51.51 -20.16 16.52
CA GLY A 77 -52.86 -20.59 16.14
C GLY A 77 -53.39 -21.71 17.03
N THR A 78 -54.71 -21.75 17.23
CA THR A 78 -55.38 -22.83 17.99
C THR A 78 -55.76 -24.00 17.07
N ILE A 79 -55.41 -25.22 17.47
CA ILE A 79 -55.66 -26.45 16.67
C ILE A 79 -57.14 -26.87 16.73
N ARG A 80 -57.83 -26.60 17.85
CA ARG A 80 -59.26 -26.91 18.07
C ARG A 80 -59.93 -25.81 18.90
N LYS A 81 -61.22 -25.53 18.61
CA LYS A 81 -62.04 -24.56 19.33
C LYS A 81 -62.14 -24.98 20.81
N GLY A 82 -61.63 -24.16 21.74
CA GLY A 82 -61.73 -24.39 23.19
C GLY A 82 -60.56 -25.11 23.88
N GLN A 83 -59.39 -25.27 23.25
CA GLN A 83 -58.18 -25.79 23.90
C GLN A 83 -57.01 -24.77 23.88
N ASN A 84 -56.24 -24.71 24.97
CA ASN A 84 -55.05 -23.85 25.14
C ASN A 84 -53.77 -24.38 24.45
N ASN A 85 -53.91 -25.21 23.40
CA ASN A 85 -52.76 -25.74 22.66
C ASN A 85 -52.47 -24.87 21.43
N TYR A 86 -51.44 -24.02 21.55
CA TYR A 86 -50.97 -23.12 20.49
C TYR A 86 -49.86 -23.80 19.68
N VAL A 87 -49.96 -23.75 18.35
CA VAL A 87 -48.83 -24.03 17.45
C VAL A 87 -48.22 -22.70 17.06
N GLY A 88 -46.94 -22.51 17.36
CA GLY A 88 -46.15 -21.37 16.93
C GLY A 88 -45.44 -21.66 15.60
N LYS A 89 -45.50 -20.72 14.65
CA LYS A 89 -44.68 -20.71 13.44
C LYS A 89 -44.07 -19.34 13.23
N ASP A 90 -42.88 -19.31 12.65
CA ASP A 90 -42.15 -18.07 12.39
C ASP A 90 -42.53 -17.51 11.01
N LEU A 91 -43.14 -16.33 10.99
CA LEU A 91 -43.36 -15.54 9.79
C LEU A 91 -42.16 -14.63 9.58
N TRP A 92 -41.51 -14.76 8.42
CA TRP A 92 -40.41 -13.90 8.03
C TRP A 92 -40.92 -12.84 7.06
N LEU A 93 -40.72 -11.57 7.40
CA LEU A 93 -41.07 -10.43 6.55
C LEU A 93 -39.82 -9.66 6.14
N ASN A 94 -39.88 -9.06 4.95
CA ASN A 94 -38.93 -8.07 4.48
C ASN A 94 -39.63 -6.70 4.35
N LEU A 95 -39.10 -5.70 5.04
CA LEU A 95 -39.59 -4.32 5.00
C LEU A 95 -38.61 -3.48 4.21
N LEU A 96 -39.12 -2.84 3.15
CA LEU A 96 -38.40 -1.80 2.42
C LEU A 96 -38.70 -0.48 3.11
N CYS A 97 -37.71 0.12 3.75
CA CYS A 97 -37.82 1.41 4.40
C CYS A 97 -36.85 2.42 3.76
N GLU A 98 -37.05 3.70 4.03
CA GLU A 98 -36.10 4.76 3.67
C GLU A 98 -36.05 5.85 4.73
N GLY A 99 -34.95 6.60 4.75
CA GLY A 99 -34.82 7.81 5.56
C GLY A 99 -33.64 8.68 5.13
N THR A 100 -33.60 9.88 5.67
CA THR A 100 -32.63 10.93 5.32
C THR A 100 -31.69 11.18 6.48
N ILE A 101 -30.39 10.99 6.26
CA ILE A 101 -29.35 11.14 7.30
C ILE A 101 -29.24 12.59 7.78
N GLU A 102 -29.51 13.58 6.92
CA GLU A 102 -29.54 15.02 7.25
C GLU A 102 -30.54 15.35 8.36
N THR A 103 -31.64 14.61 8.42
CA THR A 103 -32.64 14.73 9.48
C THR A 103 -32.44 13.75 10.62
N GLU A 104 -31.28 13.07 10.69
CA GLU A 104 -31.02 11.98 11.62
C GLU A 104 -32.12 10.89 11.53
N PHE A 105 -32.58 10.61 10.31
CA PHE A 105 -33.66 9.66 10.01
C PHE A 105 -35.00 9.97 10.72
N LYS A 106 -35.26 11.21 11.12
CA LYS A 106 -36.58 11.61 11.67
C LYS A 106 -37.73 11.39 10.68
N ASP A 107 -37.42 11.36 9.39
CA ASP A 107 -38.33 11.06 8.29
C ASP A 107 -38.42 9.56 7.94
N PHE A 108 -37.88 8.67 8.77
CA PHE A 108 -37.86 7.22 8.51
C PHE A 108 -39.26 6.71 8.18
N ASN A 109 -39.42 6.06 7.02
CA ASN A 109 -40.71 5.59 6.53
C ASN A 109 -40.63 4.19 5.92
N THR A 110 -41.69 3.40 6.12
CA THR A 110 -41.87 2.10 5.49
C THR A 110 -42.54 2.28 4.13
N ILE A 111 -41.89 1.82 3.07
CA ILE A 111 -42.38 1.87 1.68
C ILE A 111 -43.21 0.63 1.38
N ASN A 112 -42.76 -0.54 1.83
CA ASN A 112 -43.38 -1.82 1.49
C ASN A 112 -43.07 -2.89 2.54
N VAL A 113 -44.02 -3.79 2.77
CA VAL A 113 -43.86 -4.99 3.60
C VAL A 113 -44.24 -6.21 2.77
N ARG A 114 -43.36 -7.22 2.74
CA ARG A 114 -43.55 -8.44 1.95
C ARG A 114 -43.16 -9.66 2.75
N ILE A 115 -43.70 -10.82 2.39
CA ILE A 115 -43.18 -12.10 2.89
C ILE A 115 -41.74 -12.26 2.40
N TYR A 116 -40.84 -12.63 3.31
CA TYR A 116 -39.44 -12.82 3.01
C TYR A 116 -39.24 -14.00 2.05
N ASP A 117 -38.60 -13.73 0.91
CA ASP A 117 -38.08 -14.75 0.00
C ASP A 117 -36.59 -14.99 0.32
N LYS A 118 -36.15 -16.24 0.21
CA LYS A 118 -34.73 -16.61 0.31
C LYS A 118 -33.89 -15.98 -0.80
N ILE A 119 -34.49 -15.64 -1.94
CA ILE A 119 -33.81 -14.93 -3.03
C ILE A 119 -33.63 -13.46 -2.64
N ARG A 120 -32.42 -13.11 -2.19
CA ARG A 120 -32.07 -11.74 -1.82
C ARG A 120 -31.91 -10.87 -3.07
N VAL A 121 -32.62 -9.73 -3.10
CA VAL A 121 -32.32 -8.66 -4.05
C VAL A 121 -30.98 -8.07 -3.65
N LYS A 122 -30.00 -8.12 -4.55
CA LYS A 122 -28.71 -7.50 -4.33
C LYS A 122 -28.79 -6.03 -4.75
N HIS A 123 -28.66 -5.12 -3.79
CA HIS A 123 -28.61 -3.69 -4.09
C HIS A 123 -27.24 -3.33 -4.67
N GLU A 124 -27.26 -2.64 -5.81
CA GLU A 124 -26.04 -2.20 -6.53
C GLU A 124 -25.15 -1.28 -5.68
N ARG A 125 -25.73 -0.50 -4.75
CA ARG A 125 -25.02 0.44 -3.88
C ARG A 125 -25.20 0.11 -2.39
N SER A 126 -24.86 -1.13 -2.04
CA SER A 126 -24.95 -1.60 -0.66
C SER A 126 -23.94 -0.86 0.23
N LEU A 127 -24.36 -0.53 1.45
CA LEU A 127 -23.56 0.12 2.48
C LEU A 127 -23.27 -0.84 3.64
N ASN A 128 -22.13 -0.67 4.29
CA ASN A 128 -21.79 -1.45 5.48
C ASN A 128 -22.44 -0.91 6.75
N GLU A 129 -22.13 -1.50 7.91
CA GLU A 129 -22.74 -1.09 9.19
C GLU A 129 -22.44 0.37 9.58
N MET A 130 -21.36 0.93 9.05
CA MET A 130 -20.94 2.32 9.27
C MET A 130 -21.34 3.23 8.11
N LEU A 131 -22.20 2.76 7.19
CA LEU A 131 -22.66 3.48 6.00
C LEU A 131 -21.55 3.81 4.97
N VAL A 132 -20.45 3.05 4.97
CA VAL A 132 -19.43 3.12 3.92
C VAL A 132 -19.86 2.22 2.74
N PRO A 133 -19.77 2.69 1.49
CA PRO A 133 -20.12 1.88 0.32
C PRO A 133 -19.25 0.63 0.17
N TYR A 134 -19.84 -0.48 -0.27
CA TYR A 134 -19.08 -1.64 -0.73
C TYR A 134 -18.71 -1.47 -2.21
N ILE A 135 -17.41 -1.36 -2.50
CA ILE A 135 -16.89 -1.20 -3.86
C ILE A 135 -15.90 -2.31 -4.17
N LYS A 136 -16.11 -3.02 -5.27
CA LYS A 136 -15.13 -4.01 -5.76
C LYS A 136 -14.11 -3.37 -6.67
N LYS A 137 -12.92 -3.98 -6.74
CA LYS A 137 -11.83 -3.52 -7.60
C LYS A 137 -12.22 -3.38 -9.07
N ASN A 138 -13.04 -4.29 -9.60
CA ASN A 138 -13.50 -4.24 -10.99
C ASN A 138 -14.63 -3.22 -11.25
N GLU A 139 -15.18 -2.59 -10.20
CA GLU A 139 -16.21 -1.55 -10.30
C GLU A 139 -15.61 -0.13 -10.25
N LEU A 140 -14.33 0.01 -9.85
CA LEU A 140 -13.68 1.31 -9.64
C LEU A 140 -13.69 2.21 -10.88
N ASP A 141 -13.40 1.67 -12.07
CA ASP A 141 -13.42 2.45 -13.31
C ASP A 141 -14.83 2.90 -13.68
N PHE A 142 -15.84 2.05 -13.45
CA PHE A 142 -17.24 2.41 -13.66
C PHE A 142 -17.69 3.54 -12.73
N ILE A 143 -17.34 3.47 -11.44
CA ILE A 143 -17.68 4.51 -10.46
C ILE A 143 -16.96 5.83 -10.78
N ALA A 144 -15.71 5.78 -11.21
CA ALA A 144 -14.98 6.96 -11.67
C ALA A 144 -15.65 7.59 -12.90
N GLU A 145 -16.14 6.78 -13.85
CA GLU A 145 -16.91 7.29 -14.98
C GLU A 145 -18.25 7.89 -14.57
N GLU A 146 -19.01 7.27 -13.65
CA GLU A 146 -20.25 7.85 -13.10
C GLU A 146 -20.00 9.23 -12.47
N PHE A 147 -18.95 9.34 -11.67
CA PHE A 147 -18.51 10.60 -11.07
C PHE A 147 -18.25 11.66 -12.15
N LEU A 148 -17.49 11.30 -13.19
CA LEU A 148 -17.16 12.21 -14.29
C LEU A 148 -18.37 12.58 -15.14
N ARG A 149 -19.31 11.66 -15.39
CA ARG A 149 -20.57 12.00 -16.11
C ARG A 149 -21.32 13.11 -15.41
N LYS A 150 -21.32 13.12 -14.08
CA LYS A 150 -21.99 14.13 -13.27
C LYS A 150 -21.24 15.46 -13.20
N TYR A 151 -19.92 15.43 -12.98
CA TYR A 151 -19.17 16.65 -12.66
C TYR A 151 -18.22 17.12 -13.78
N TYR A 152 -17.73 16.23 -14.66
CA TYR A 152 -16.76 16.60 -15.71
C TYR A 152 -16.84 15.68 -16.95
N PRO A 153 -17.95 15.67 -17.71
CA PRO A 153 -18.20 14.67 -18.76
C PRO A 153 -17.21 14.74 -19.93
N LYS A 154 -16.63 15.91 -20.21
CA LYS A 154 -15.69 16.11 -21.31
C LYS A 154 -14.40 15.28 -21.19
N ALA A 155 -13.98 14.88 -19.99
CA ALA A 155 -12.81 14.02 -19.80
C ALA A 155 -13.03 12.58 -20.27
N LEU A 156 -14.28 12.15 -20.45
CA LEU A 156 -14.61 10.83 -21.00
C LEU A 156 -14.46 10.76 -22.52
N LEU A 157 -14.37 11.92 -23.19
CA LEU A 157 -14.37 12.01 -24.65
C LEU A 157 -12.97 12.13 -25.24
N SER A 158 -12.01 12.66 -24.48
CA SER A 158 -10.66 12.96 -24.97
C SER A 158 -9.65 13.01 -23.82
N PRO A 159 -8.35 12.76 -24.08
CA PRO A 159 -7.32 12.78 -23.06
C PRO A 159 -7.01 14.23 -22.65
N ILE A 160 -7.76 14.74 -21.68
CA ILE A 160 -7.61 16.09 -21.14
C ILE A 160 -7.38 16.06 -19.64
N ASN A 161 -6.74 17.10 -19.13
CA ASN A 161 -6.70 17.35 -17.71
C ASN A 161 -8.12 17.58 -17.14
N VAL A 162 -8.36 16.94 -16.00
CA VAL A 162 -9.53 17.18 -15.15
C VAL A 162 -9.18 18.31 -14.18
N ASP A 163 -9.82 19.46 -14.35
CA ASP A 163 -9.66 20.60 -13.45
C ASP A 163 -10.32 20.29 -12.10
N SER A 164 -9.48 20.02 -11.10
CA SER A 164 -9.89 19.62 -9.76
C SER A 164 -10.74 20.68 -9.05
N ARG A 165 -10.47 21.97 -9.28
CA ARG A 165 -11.23 23.07 -8.67
C ARG A 165 -12.60 23.22 -9.32
N LEU A 166 -12.69 23.09 -10.64
CA LEU A 166 -13.97 23.11 -11.34
C LEU A 166 -14.84 21.90 -10.98
N VAL A 167 -14.23 20.73 -10.77
CA VAL A 167 -14.94 19.56 -10.23
C VAL A 167 -15.52 19.86 -8.86
N ALA A 168 -14.70 20.36 -7.93
CA ALA A 168 -15.14 20.72 -6.58
C ALA A 168 -16.26 21.76 -6.61
N GLU A 169 -16.13 22.81 -7.42
CA GLU A 169 -17.15 23.85 -7.59
C GLU A 169 -18.50 23.27 -8.03
N LYS A 170 -18.50 22.38 -9.04
CA LYS A 170 -19.72 21.70 -9.52
C LYS A 170 -20.34 20.75 -8.51
N MET A 171 -19.56 20.27 -7.55
CA MET A 171 -20.05 19.51 -6.40
C MET A 171 -20.63 20.40 -5.30
N GLY A 172 -20.54 21.72 -5.43
CA GLY A 172 -20.93 22.70 -4.41
C GLY A 172 -19.88 22.86 -3.32
N LEU A 173 -18.61 22.52 -3.60
CA LEU A 173 -17.49 22.62 -2.67
C LEU A 173 -16.67 23.87 -2.91
N LYS A 174 -16.16 24.47 -1.83
CA LYS A 174 -15.12 25.51 -1.86
C LYS A 174 -13.74 24.87 -1.72
N VAL A 175 -12.72 25.45 -2.33
CA VAL A 175 -11.33 24.98 -2.19
C VAL A 175 -10.45 26.12 -1.69
N CYS A 176 -9.78 25.89 -0.57
CA CYS A 176 -8.93 26.87 0.10
C CYS A 176 -7.52 26.30 0.32
N LYS A 177 -6.52 27.18 0.31
CA LYS A 177 -5.11 26.84 0.56
C LYS A 177 -4.73 27.29 1.97
N HIS A 178 -4.27 26.37 2.81
CA HIS A 178 -3.77 26.72 4.15
C HIS A 178 -2.76 25.69 4.67
N ASN A 179 -1.73 26.12 5.41
CA ASN A 179 -0.88 25.20 6.17
C ASN A 179 -1.73 24.52 7.25
N ILE A 180 -1.80 23.18 7.23
CA ILE A 180 -2.70 22.43 8.11
C ILE A 180 -2.00 22.10 9.42
N VAL A 181 -0.82 21.47 9.35
CA VAL A 181 -0.01 21.04 10.50
C VAL A 181 1.47 21.32 10.28
N LYS A 182 2.22 21.55 11.37
CA LYS A 182 3.63 21.94 11.34
C LYS A 182 4.53 20.91 10.63
N ASP A 183 4.29 19.62 10.88
CA ASP A 183 5.08 18.51 10.33
C ASP A 183 4.67 18.10 8.91
N LYS A 184 3.68 18.79 8.33
CA LYS A 184 3.18 18.59 6.97
C LYS A 184 2.66 17.16 6.73
N SER A 185 2.14 16.50 7.77
CA SER A 185 1.59 15.14 7.68
C SER A 185 0.20 15.09 7.04
N ILE A 186 -0.57 16.17 7.10
CA ILE A 186 -1.92 16.25 6.53
C ILE A 186 -1.87 16.97 5.17
N PHE A 187 -2.29 16.27 4.13
CA PHE A 187 -2.33 16.80 2.76
C PHE A 187 -3.60 17.61 2.49
N GLY A 188 -4.73 17.07 2.94
CA GLY A 188 -6.06 17.60 2.68
C GLY A 188 -6.98 17.45 3.90
N ARG A 189 -7.99 18.31 3.96
CA ARG A 189 -9.03 18.30 4.97
C ARG A 189 -10.36 18.74 4.36
N ILE A 190 -11.39 17.91 4.46
CA ILE A 190 -12.75 18.25 4.04
C ILE A 190 -13.63 18.59 5.26
N PHE A 191 -14.31 19.73 5.19
CA PHE A 191 -15.24 20.23 6.19
C PHE A 191 -16.68 19.95 5.76
N PHE A 192 -17.46 19.28 6.62
CA PHE A 192 -18.87 18.97 6.36
C PHE A 192 -19.85 19.91 7.08
N GLU A 193 -19.35 20.73 8.01
CA GLU A 193 -20.10 21.70 8.82
C GLU A 193 -19.25 22.93 9.10
N ASP A 194 -19.91 24.05 9.36
CA ASP A 194 -19.28 25.30 9.78
C ASP A 194 -18.57 25.12 11.13
N THR A 195 -17.29 25.50 11.21
CA THR A 195 -16.53 25.32 12.45
C THR A 195 -15.30 26.21 12.55
N LEU A 196 -14.87 26.45 13.80
CA LEU A 196 -13.51 26.89 14.11
C LEU A 196 -12.57 25.68 14.09
N ALA A 197 -11.54 25.71 13.25
CA ALA A 197 -10.59 24.62 13.07
C ALA A 197 -9.15 25.08 13.31
N PRO A 198 -8.29 24.23 13.90
CA PRO A 198 -6.89 24.54 14.11
C PRO A 198 -6.11 24.43 12.80
N PHE A 199 -5.30 25.45 12.53
CA PHE A 199 -4.34 25.52 11.44
C PHE A 199 -2.98 25.97 11.96
N TYR A 200 -1.93 25.53 11.29
CA TYR A 200 -0.58 25.97 11.61
C TYR A 200 -0.28 27.30 10.93
N ASP A 201 0.14 28.31 11.70
CA ASP A 201 0.64 29.57 11.17
C ASP A 201 2.17 29.57 11.21
N ALA A 202 2.76 29.49 10.02
CA ALA A 202 4.21 29.46 9.85
C ALA A 202 4.90 30.79 10.22
N SER A 203 4.17 31.92 10.23
CA SER A 203 4.74 33.23 10.52
C SER A 203 5.07 33.40 12.01
N CYS A 204 4.29 32.77 12.89
CA CYS A 204 4.45 32.85 14.33
C CYS A 204 4.74 31.50 15.01
N ASP A 205 5.01 30.45 14.21
CA ASP A 205 5.25 29.07 14.66
C ASP A 205 4.23 28.59 15.72
N SER A 206 2.94 28.84 15.46
CA SER A 206 1.87 28.54 16.41
C SER A 206 0.60 28.00 15.74
N ILE A 207 -0.32 27.44 16.52
CA ILE A 207 -1.61 26.98 16.04
C ILE A 207 -2.64 28.11 16.21
N THR A 208 -3.24 28.53 15.11
CA THR A 208 -4.33 29.51 15.08
C THR A 208 -5.65 28.80 14.78
N LYS A 209 -6.76 29.34 15.28
CA LYS A 209 -8.11 28.83 14.98
C LYS A 209 -8.76 29.73 13.93
N LEU A 210 -9.13 29.15 12.80
CA LEU A 210 -9.81 29.86 11.72
C LEU A 210 -11.21 29.32 11.54
N TYR A 211 -12.15 30.20 11.23
CA TYR A 211 -13.51 29.81 10.87
C TYR A 211 -13.52 29.30 9.43
N VAL A 212 -14.13 28.14 9.23
CA VAL A 212 -14.25 27.47 7.93
C VAL A 212 -15.70 27.06 7.74
N ASP A 213 -16.26 27.41 6.58
CA ASP A 213 -17.62 27.02 6.19
C ASP A 213 -17.68 25.52 5.88
N ALA A 214 -18.87 24.93 6.07
CA ALA A 214 -19.23 23.63 5.54
C ALA A 214 -18.95 23.53 4.04
N ASN A 215 -18.75 22.31 3.55
CA ASN A 215 -18.48 22.02 2.14
C ASN A 215 -17.18 22.69 1.64
N THR A 216 -16.17 22.79 2.49
CA THR A 216 -14.87 23.38 2.14
C THR A 216 -13.77 22.33 2.19
N ILE A 217 -13.01 22.20 1.11
CA ILE A 217 -11.75 21.48 1.06
C ILE A 217 -10.62 22.46 1.39
N VAL A 218 -9.78 22.12 2.35
CA VAL A 218 -8.53 22.81 2.62
C VAL A 218 -7.38 21.87 2.28
N TYR A 219 -6.47 22.32 1.42
CA TYR A 219 -5.26 21.57 1.10
C TYR A 219 -4.01 22.32 1.58
N ASP A 220 -3.00 21.55 2.00
CA ASP A 220 -1.73 22.11 2.44
C ASP A 220 -0.78 22.30 1.24
N PRO A 221 -0.47 23.54 0.86
CA PRO A 221 0.36 23.84 -0.30
C PRO A 221 1.83 23.46 -0.15
N ASN A 222 2.28 23.23 1.08
CA ASN A 222 3.68 23.01 1.42
C ASN A 222 3.92 21.57 1.90
N SER A 223 2.88 20.73 1.84
CA SER A 223 2.94 19.33 2.27
C SER A 223 3.82 18.45 1.39
N TYR A 224 3.99 18.84 0.13
CA TYR A 224 4.87 18.19 -0.82
C TYR A 224 6.22 18.93 -0.91
N PHE A 225 7.33 18.19 -0.83
CA PHE A 225 8.68 18.74 -0.73
C PHE A 225 9.34 19.03 -2.11
N MET A 226 8.63 18.87 -3.24
CA MET A 226 9.22 18.87 -4.60
C MET A 226 8.53 19.82 -5.60
N SER A 227 9.22 20.11 -6.71
CA SER A 227 8.88 21.03 -7.83
C SER A 227 7.56 20.81 -8.59
N ASN A 228 6.68 19.92 -8.13
CA ASN A 228 5.40 19.57 -8.77
C ASN A 228 4.18 19.72 -7.83
N ILE A 229 4.27 20.64 -6.86
CA ILE A 229 3.25 20.92 -5.83
C ILE A 229 1.83 20.99 -6.42
N GLU A 230 1.64 21.64 -7.57
CA GLU A 230 0.32 21.80 -8.18
C GLU A 230 -0.32 20.48 -8.64
N LYS A 231 0.49 19.55 -9.18
CA LYS A 231 0.01 18.24 -9.64
C LYS A 231 -0.42 17.38 -8.45
N GLU A 232 0.30 17.46 -7.34
CA GLU A 232 -0.07 16.75 -6.11
C GLU A 232 -1.32 17.37 -5.46
N ASN A 233 -1.44 18.71 -5.46
CA ASN A 233 -2.64 19.37 -4.96
C ASN A 233 -3.89 18.97 -5.78
N ASN A 234 -3.76 18.75 -7.10
CA ASN A 234 -4.87 18.24 -7.92
C ASN A 234 -5.32 16.85 -7.46
N ASN A 235 -4.37 15.96 -7.13
CA ASN A 235 -4.66 14.65 -6.55
C ASN A 235 -5.41 14.81 -5.22
N THR A 236 -4.89 15.65 -4.30
CA THR A 236 -5.51 15.89 -3.00
C THR A 236 -6.94 16.40 -3.13
N ILE A 237 -7.19 17.41 -3.97
CA ILE A 237 -8.54 17.99 -4.13
C ILE A 237 -9.53 16.94 -4.65
N ILE A 238 -9.16 16.13 -5.64
CA ILE A 238 -10.03 15.05 -6.14
C ILE A 238 -10.22 13.96 -5.08
N HIS A 239 -9.18 13.61 -4.33
CA HIS A 239 -9.27 12.66 -3.21
C HIS A 239 -10.33 13.12 -2.18
N GLU A 240 -10.28 14.38 -1.77
CA GLU A 240 -11.28 14.97 -0.86
C GLU A 240 -12.68 15.03 -1.51
N CYS A 241 -12.77 15.28 -2.83
CA CYS A 241 -14.02 15.18 -3.56
C CYS A 241 -14.60 13.76 -3.49
N VAL A 242 -13.78 12.71 -3.57
CA VAL A 242 -14.25 11.32 -3.41
C VAL A 242 -14.78 11.09 -1.99
N HIS A 243 -14.10 11.58 -0.96
CA HIS A 243 -14.63 11.52 0.41
C HIS A 243 -15.99 12.18 0.54
N PHE A 244 -16.16 13.35 -0.07
CA PHE A 244 -17.45 14.03 -0.08
C PHE A 244 -18.53 13.25 -0.86
N TYR A 245 -18.16 12.68 -2.01
CA TYR A 245 -19.09 11.97 -2.89
C TYR A 245 -19.57 10.64 -2.27
N LEU A 246 -18.66 9.84 -1.70
CA LEU A 246 -18.95 8.47 -1.25
C LEU A 246 -19.14 8.35 0.26
N HIS A 247 -18.41 9.13 1.06
CA HIS A 247 -18.26 8.86 2.49
C HIS A 247 -19.05 9.81 3.40
N ARG A 248 -19.81 10.75 2.81
CA ARG A 248 -20.64 11.71 3.55
C ARG A 248 -21.62 11.05 4.53
N TYR A 249 -22.19 9.89 4.16
CA TYR A 249 -23.15 9.19 5.04
C TYR A 249 -22.46 8.61 6.26
N ALA A 250 -21.32 7.93 6.09
CA ALA A 250 -20.54 7.39 7.19
C ALA A 250 -20.10 8.48 8.17
N ILE A 251 -19.62 9.60 7.65
CA ILE A 251 -19.17 10.74 8.45
C ILE A 251 -20.35 11.35 9.24
N LYS A 252 -21.49 11.63 8.59
CA LYS A 252 -22.68 12.16 9.27
C LYS A 252 -23.24 11.18 10.30
N PHE A 253 -23.23 9.88 10.01
CA PHE A 253 -23.71 8.86 10.92
C PHE A 253 -22.87 8.78 12.20
N GLN A 254 -21.55 8.94 12.12
CA GLN A 254 -20.70 9.04 13.32
C GLN A 254 -21.04 10.24 14.19
N LYS A 255 -21.42 11.38 13.58
CA LYS A 255 -21.77 12.59 14.32
C LYS A 255 -23.02 12.44 15.18
N ILE A 256 -23.96 11.56 14.79
CA ILE A 256 -25.15 11.25 15.60
C ILE A 256 -24.73 10.75 16.98
N PHE A 257 -23.65 9.97 17.07
CA PHE A 257 -23.14 9.43 18.33
C PHE A 257 -22.13 10.34 19.02
N ASP A 258 -21.38 11.15 18.27
CA ASP A 258 -20.33 12.00 18.82
C ASP A 258 -20.16 13.29 18.03
N LYS A 259 -20.70 14.38 18.57
CA LYS A 259 -20.69 15.72 17.95
C LYS A 259 -19.30 16.37 17.88
N LYS A 260 -18.25 15.73 18.42
CA LYS A 260 -16.88 16.27 18.35
C LYS A 260 -16.27 16.17 16.95
N TYR A 261 -16.78 15.29 16.11
CA TYR A 261 -16.30 15.13 14.75
C TYR A 261 -16.89 16.22 13.87
N LYS A 262 -16.05 17.16 13.39
CA LYS A 262 -16.52 18.30 12.59
C LYS A 262 -16.00 18.30 11.15
N TRP A 263 -14.82 17.72 10.94
CA TRP A 263 -14.15 17.58 9.64
C TRP A 263 -13.41 16.24 9.55
N PHE A 264 -12.92 15.90 8.36
CA PHE A 264 -12.14 14.71 8.07
C PHE A 264 -10.74 15.11 7.59
N ASP A 265 -9.71 14.46 8.15
CA ASP A 265 -8.29 14.73 7.86
C ASP A 265 -7.73 13.61 7.00
N CYS A 266 -7.11 13.95 5.87
CA CYS A 266 -6.29 13.05 5.07
C CYS A 266 -4.82 13.18 5.50
N ASP A 267 -4.38 12.27 6.37
CA ASP A 267 -2.98 12.10 6.79
C ASP A 267 -2.27 11.09 5.87
N ILE A 268 -0.96 11.26 5.66
CA ILE A 268 -0.02 10.25 5.13
C ILE A 268 -0.27 8.85 5.71
N ASN A 269 -0.67 8.78 6.98
CA ASN A 269 -0.93 7.54 7.70
C ASN A 269 -2.41 7.12 7.69
N GLY A 270 -3.30 7.72 6.88
CA GLY A 270 -4.74 7.40 6.90
C GLY A 270 -5.40 7.56 8.28
N ARG A 271 -4.84 8.40 9.16
CA ARG A 271 -5.39 8.66 10.50
C ARG A 271 -6.47 9.72 10.38
N ALA A 272 -7.73 9.30 10.41
CA ALA A 272 -8.82 10.23 10.63
C ALA A 272 -8.95 10.57 12.12
N ASN A 273 -9.35 11.81 12.44
CA ASN A 273 -9.75 12.20 13.79
C ASN A 273 -11.05 11.51 14.28
N MET A 274 -11.56 10.52 13.55
CA MET A 274 -12.83 9.83 13.79
C MET A 274 -12.63 8.41 14.33
N ASN A 275 -13.56 7.94 15.16
CA ASN A 275 -13.53 6.57 15.70
C ASN A 275 -14.40 5.63 14.84
N LEU A 276 -13.95 5.39 13.61
CA LEU A 276 -14.56 4.53 12.59
C LEU A 276 -13.87 3.15 12.50
N GLY A 277 -12.85 2.89 13.31
CA GLY A 277 -12.11 1.61 13.27
C GLY A 277 -11.51 1.34 11.88
N MET A 278 -11.67 0.12 11.38
CA MET A 278 -11.17 -0.31 10.06
C MET A 278 -11.89 0.37 8.88
N ASP A 279 -13.06 0.97 9.09
CA ASP A 279 -13.82 1.60 7.99
C ASP A 279 -13.15 2.86 7.45
N ILE A 280 -12.32 3.54 8.25
CA ILE A 280 -11.45 4.62 7.75
C ILE A 280 -10.52 4.09 6.67
N ASN A 281 -9.89 2.92 6.90
CA ASN A 281 -8.96 2.34 5.94
C ASN A 281 -9.67 1.99 4.62
N ILE A 282 -10.94 1.56 4.69
CA ILE A 282 -11.76 1.30 3.50
C ILE A 282 -12.05 2.60 2.75
N MET A 283 -12.50 3.65 3.45
CA MET A 283 -12.79 4.96 2.86
C MET A 283 -11.56 5.54 2.15
N GLU A 284 -10.45 5.53 2.85
CA GLU A 284 -9.15 5.96 2.37
C GLU A 284 -8.68 5.16 1.14
N TRP A 285 -8.79 3.83 1.18
CA TRP A 285 -8.51 2.99 0.01
C TRP A 285 -9.40 3.35 -1.18
N GLN A 286 -10.71 3.55 -0.96
CA GLN A 286 -11.65 3.94 -2.03
C GLN A 286 -11.25 5.28 -2.66
N ALA A 287 -10.94 6.28 -1.83
CA ALA A 287 -10.51 7.60 -2.31
C ALA A 287 -9.22 7.53 -3.12
N ASN A 288 -8.21 6.80 -2.64
CA ASN A 288 -6.94 6.64 -3.35
C ASN A 288 -7.06 5.81 -4.62
N ALA A 289 -7.90 4.78 -4.62
CA ALA A 289 -8.13 3.95 -5.80
C ALA A 289 -8.90 4.69 -6.90
N LEU A 290 -9.87 5.55 -6.53
CA LEU A 290 -10.71 6.30 -7.48
C LEU A 290 -10.04 7.56 -8.02
N THR A 291 -9.25 8.28 -7.20
CA THR A 291 -8.60 9.54 -7.59
C THR A 291 -7.85 9.46 -8.93
N PRO A 292 -6.90 8.53 -9.15
CA PRO A 292 -6.20 8.43 -10.43
C PRO A 292 -7.12 8.00 -11.58
N ARG A 293 -8.21 7.25 -11.30
CA ARG A 293 -9.19 6.84 -12.32
C ARG A 293 -10.09 8.00 -12.76
N ILE A 294 -10.45 8.89 -11.84
CA ILE A 294 -11.20 10.11 -12.12
C ILE A 294 -10.32 11.07 -12.93
N LEU A 295 -9.08 11.29 -12.50
CA LEU A 295 -8.15 12.19 -13.19
C LEU A 295 -7.70 11.67 -14.56
N MET A 296 -7.64 10.35 -14.73
CA MET A 296 -7.22 9.66 -15.96
C MET A 296 -8.24 8.56 -16.34
N PRO A 297 -9.35 8.92 -17.02
CA PRO A 297 -10.43 7.98 -17.34
C PRO A 297 -9.97 6.86 -18.26
N TYR A 298 -10.46 5.64 -18.04
CA TYR A 298 -9.87 4.42 -18.60
C TYR A 298 -9.66 4.47 -20.11
N LYS A 299 -10.74 4.77 -20.85
CA LYS A 299 -10.70 4.77 -22.31
C LYS A 299 -9.72 5.82 -22.85
N ALA A 300 -9.92 7.08 -22.46
CA ALA A 300 -9.10 8.20 -22.92
C ALA A 300 -7.62 8.05 -22.54
N PHE A 301 -7.33 7.60 -21.32
CA PHE A 301 -5.97 7.37 -20.86
C PHE A 301 -5.31 6.20 -21.58
N SER A 302 -6.00 5.08 -21.75
CA SER A 302 -5.43 3.90 -22.43
C SER A 302 -5.05 4.22 -23.87
N GLU A 303 -5.95 4.89 -24.61
CA GLU A 303 -5.71 5.29 -26.00
C GLU A 303 -4.47 6.18 -26.12
N GLU A 304 -4.35 7.21 -25.28
CA GLU A 304 -3.20 8.13 -25.32
C GLU A 304 -1.91 7.47 -24.82
N ALA A 305 -1.96 6.65 -23.77
CA ALA A 305 -0.80 5.95 -23.24
C ALA A 305 -0.20 4.98 -24.26
N PHE A 306 -1.02 4.15 -24.91
CA PHE A 306 -0.53 3.21 -25.93
C PHE A 306 -0.05 3.92 -27.19
N LYS A 307 -0.69 5.04 -27.57
CA LYS A 307 -0.20 5.90 -28.65
C LYS A 307 1.20 6.44 -28.35
N LEU A 308 1.40 7.05 -27.18
CA LEU A 308 2.71 7.58 -26.77
C LEU A 308 3.77 6.47 -26.70
N ILE A 309 3.47 5.33 -26.09
CA ILE A 309 4.38 4.19 -26.04
C ILE A 309 4.82 3.78 -27.45
N LYS A 310 3.89 3.70 -28.40
CA LYS A 310 4.19 3.37 -29.80
C LYS A 310 5.08 4.43 -30.45
N GLU A 311 4.77 5.71 -30.29
CA GLU A 311 5.52 6.83 -30.86
C GLU A 311 6.97 6.86 -30.34
N PHE A 312 7.16 6.76 -29.02
CA PHE A 312 8.49 6.77 -28.42
C PHE A 312 9.32 5.54 -28.81
N ARG A 313 8.72 4.35 -28.89
CA ARG A 313 9.41 3.15 -29.37
C ARG A 313 9.92 3.31 -30.81
N LEU A 314 9.07 3.83 -31.71
CA LEU A 314 9.44 4.05 -33.12
C LEU A 314 10.52 5.12 -33.27
N LYS A 315 10.44 6.20 -32.50
CA LYS A 315 11.38 7.33 -32.59
C LYS A 315 12.77 6.98 -32.06
N ASN A 316 12.84 6.23 -30.97
CA ASN A 316 14.11 5.96 -30.26
C ASN A 316 14.72 4.59 -30.61
N ASN A 317 13.98 3.72 -31.31
CA ASN A 317 14.36 2.32 -31.53
C ASN A 317 14.81 1.63 -30.23
N SER A 318 14.08 1.87 -29.15
CA SER A 318 14.40 1.42 -27.78
C SER A 318 13.29 0.56 -27.20
N ASP A 319 13.63 -0.26 -26.21
CA ASP A 319 12.66 -1.10 -25.50
C ASP A 319 11.73 -0.28 -24.60
N THR A 320 10.65 -0.91 -24.13
CA THR A 320 9.67 -0.28 -23.24
C THR A 320 10.31 0.36 -22.01
N ILE A 321 11.26 -0.35 -21.38
CA ILE A 321 11.86 0.09 -20.11
C ILE A 321 12.61 1.43 -20.25
N ASP A 322 13.18 1.73 -21.41
CA ASP A 322 13.95 2.97 -21.63
C ASP A 322 13.05 4.16 -21.96
N ILE A 323 11.90 3.90 -22.60
CA ILE A 323 11.00 4.96 -23.05
C ILE A 323 9.94 5.31 -22.00
N LEU A 324 9.64 4.39 -21.08
CA LEU A 324 8.55 4.55 -20.14
C LEU A 324 8.71 5.73 -19.16
N PRO A 325 9.92 6.08 -18.66
CA PRO A 325 10.10 7.31 -17.87
C PRO A 325 9.66 8.58 -18.62
N ASN A 326 9.94 8.66 -19.92
CA ASN A 326 9.52 9.80 -20.77
C ASN A 326 8.02 9.79 -21.03
N VAL A 327 7.42 8.60 -21.22
CA VAL A 327 5.97 8.44 -21.33
C VAL A 327 5.28 8.87 -20.02
N ILE A 328 5.80 8.45 -18.87
CA ILE A 328 5.29 8.83 -17.54
C ILE A 328 5.34 10.35 -17.36
N GLU A 329 6.46 10.99 -17.70
CA GLU A 329 6.59 12.45 -17.66
C GLU A 329 5.58 13.14 -18.58
N THR A 330 5.45 12.66 -19.82
CA THR A 330 4.54 13.25 -20.82
C THR A 330 3.08 13.15 -20.38
N LEU A 331 2.64 11.97 -19.91
CA LEU A 331 1.30 11.76 -19.37
C LEU A 331 1.05 12.57 -18.09
N SER A 332 2.05 12.66 -17.20
CA SER A 332 1.97 13.48 -15.98
C SER A 332 1.75 14.96 -16.31
N ASN A 333 2.40 15.46 -17.35
CA ASN A 333 2.20 16.82 -17.85
C ASN A 333 0.83 16.98 -18.51
N LEU A 334 0.42 16.07 -19.40
CA LEU A 334 -0.87 16.12 -20.10
C LEU A 334 -2.06 16.15 -19.14
N TYR A 335 -2.06 15.26 -18.14
CA TYR A 335 -3.15 15.14 -17.18
C TYR A 335 -2.97 16.06 -15.95
N HIS A 336 -1.84 16.76 -15.83
CA HIS A 336 -1.42 17.52 -14.64
C HIS A 336 -1.63 16.76 -13.31
N VAL A 337 -1.12 15.53 -13.26
CA VAL A 337 -1.13 14.65 -12.09
C VAL A 337 0.28 14.19 -11.75
N SER A 338 0.48 13.65 -10.55
CA SER A 338 1.80 13.14 -10.15
C SER A 338 2.25 11.96 -11.03
N LYS A 339 3.58 11.78 -11.15
CA LYS A 339 4.17 10.62 -11.83
C LYS A 339 3.72 9.31 -11.22
N LEU A 340 3.52 9.30 -9.90
CA LEU A 340 3.02 8.15 -9.16
C LEU A 340 1.61 7.76 -9.65
N SER A 341 0.70 8.72 -9.76
CA SER A 341 -0.66 8.47 -10.28
C SER A 341 -0.60 7.88 -11.69
N VAL A 342 0.27 8.40 -12.57
CA VAL A 342 0.46 7.86 -13.92
C VAL A 342 1.01 6.43 -13.88
N LYS A 343 2.02 6.14 -13.04
CA LYS A 343 2.57 4.78 -12.88
C LYS A 343 1.49 3.79 -12.42
N ILE A 344 0.68 4.17 -11.42
CA ILE A 344 -0.46 3.35 -10.96
C ILE A 344 -1.39 3.08 -12.14
N ARG A 345 -1.74 4.13 -12.89
CA ARG A 345 -2.70 4.02 -13.99
C ARG A 345 -2.20 3.20 -15.17
N LEU A 346 -0.92 3.33 -15.53
CA LEU A 346 -0.26 2.50 -16.54
C LEU A 346 -0.32 1.02 -16.15
N CYS A 347 -0.02 0.70 -14.90
CA CYS A 347 -0.13 -0.68 -14.43
C CYS A 347 -1.58 -1.19 -14.46
N ASP A 348 -2.56 -0.34 -14.15
CA ASP A 348 -3.98 -0.71 -14.16
C ASP A 348 -4.52 -1.03 -15.57
N ILE A 349 -3.92 -0.47 -16.62
CA ILE A 349 -4.23 -0.79 -18.02
C ILE A 349 -3.35 -1.91 -18.60
N GLY A 350 -2.51 -2.55 -17.77
CA GLY A 350 -1.70 -3.71 -18.13
C GLY A 350 -0.26 -3.43 -18.55
N VAL A 351 0.24 -2.19 -18.42
CA VAL A 351 1.66 -1.84 -18.68
C VAL A 351 2.47 -2.12 -17.43
N THR A 352 2.81 -3.39 -17.20
CA THR A 352 3.47 -3.85 -15.96
C THR A 352 4.88 -3.30 -15.77
N GLU A 353 5.58 -2.95 -16.85
CA GLU A 353 6.92 -2.36 -16.83
C GLU A 353 6.95 -1.03 -16.06
N ALA A 354 5.81 -0.33 -15.96
CA ALA A 354 5.72 0.92 -15.21
C ALA A 354 6.04 0.74 -13.72
N TYR A 355 5.93 -0.47 -13.20
CA TYR A 355 6.33 -0.79 -11.83
C TYR A 355 7.82 -0.46 -11.60
N GLY A 356 8.69 -0.96 -12.47
CA GLY A 356 10.14 -0.90 -12.32
C GLY A 356 10.78 0.40 -12.80
N CYS A 357 10.00 1.45 -13.08
CA CYS A 357 10.50 2.73 -13.58
C CYS A 357 10.58 3.81 -12.50
N ASP A 358 11.59 4.68 -12.56
CA ASP A 358 11.75 5.86 -11.67
C ASP A 358 11.69 5.50 -10.16
N ILE A 359 12.21 4.33 -9.79
CA ILE A 359 12.30 3.90 -8.38
C ILE A 359 13.55 4.52 -7.75
N TRP A 360 13.41 5.06 -6.54
CA TRP A 360 14.50 5.44 -5.67
C TRP A 360 14.59 4.49 -4.48
N CYS A 361 15.79 4.03 -4.18
CA CYS A 361 16.09 3.19 -3.03
C CYS A 361 17.42 3.67 -2.45
N ASP A 362 17.53 3.74 -1.12
CA ASP A 362 18.79 4.11 -0.45
C ASP A 362 19.44 5.39 -1.04
N ASP A 363 18.66 6.45 -1.29
CA ASP A 363 19.13 7.73 -1.87
C ASP A 363 19.75 7.67 -3.28
N TYR A 364 19.47 6.64 -4.08
CA TYR A 364 19.83 6.63 -5.49
C TYR A 364 18.70 6.12 -6.37
N LYS A 365 18.75 6.47 -7.67
CA LYS A 365 17.80 5.97 -8.66
C LYS A 365 18.20 4.55 -9.06
N VAL A 366 17.33 3.58 -8.78
CA VAL A 366 17.48 2.20 -9.22
C VAL A 366 17.34 2.17 -10.75
N PRO A 367 18.22 1.48 -11.49
CA PRO A 367 18.08 1.32 -12.93
C PRO A 367 16.72 0.72 -13.31
N ASP A 368 16.11 1.29 -14.34
CA ASP A 368 14.76 0.88 -14.75
C ASP A 368 14.75 -0.59 -15.17
N PHE A 369 13.72 -1.33 -14.77
CA PHE A 369 13.64 -2.78 -14.95
C PHE A 369 12.22 -3.29 -15.23
N SER A 370 12.11 -4.54 -15.65
CA SER A 370 10.83 -5.25 -15.80
C SER A 370 10.93 -6.72 -15.41
N PHE A 371 9.76 -7.37 -15.40
CA PHE A 371 9.58 -8.78 -15.11
C PHE A 371 8.44 -9.34 -15.95
N GLU A 372 8.36 -10.67 -16.05
CA GLU A 372 7.28 -11.32 -16.81
C GLU A 372 5.92 -11.06 -16.13
N PRO A 373 4.86 -10.70 -16.89
CA PRO A 373 3.54 -10.44 -16.33
C PRO A 373 3.03 -11.62 -15.48
N GLY A 374 2.45 -11.32 -14.31
CA GLY A 374 1.92 -12.32 -13.37
C GLY A 374 2.96 -12.99 -12.47
N THR A 375 4.24 -12.57 -12.51
CA THR A 375 5.29 -13.14 -11.63
C THR A 375 5.54 -12.35 -10.34
N CYS A 376 4.98 -11.13 -10.26
CA CYS A 376 5.07 -10.23 -9.12
C CYS A 376 3.66 -9.76 -8.75
N GLU A 377 3.22 -10.08 -7.54
CA GLU A 377 1.91 -9.73 -7.00
C GLU A 377 1.84 -8.26 -6.52
N TYR A 378 0.62 -7.80 -6.19
CA TYR A 378 0.32 -6.41 -5.81
C TYR A 378 1.17 -5.86 -4.66
N ASN A 379 1.57 -6.73 -3.71
CA ASN A 379 2.37 -6.39 -2.53
C ASN A 379 3.78 -7.01 -2.58
N GLU A 380 4.26 -7.43 -3.75
CA GLU A 380 5.60 -7.97 -3.94
C GLU A 380 6.53 -6.93 -4.60
N THR A 381 7.84 -7.09 -4.39
CA THR A 381 8.88 -6.24 -4.97
C THR A 381 10.20 -6.97 -5.16
N PHE A 382 10.94 -6.58 -6.20
CA PHE A 382 12.34 -7.00 -6.39
C PHE A 382 13.33 -6.00 -5.80
N VAL A 383 12.88 -4.78 -5.48
CA VAL A 383 13.74 -3.74 -4.91
C VAL A 383 13.79 -3.90 -3.41
N ILE A 384 14.98 -4.10 -2.87
CA ILE A 384 15.23 -4.39 -1.47
C ILE A 384 16.20 -3.32 -0.96
N PRO A 385 15.80 -2.46 -0.02
CA PRO A 385 16.72 -1.55 0.66
C PRO A 385 17.85 -2.31 1.35
N ALA A 386 19.03 -1.69 1.48
CA ALA A 386 20.20 -2.32 2.06
C ALA A 386 19.93 -2.88 3.47
N ILE A 387 19.20 -2.13 4.32
CA ILE A 387 18.86 -2.56 5.67
C ILE A 387 18.00 -3.84 5.69
N ASP A 388 17.05 -3.96 4.75
CA ASP A 388 16.21 -5.15 4.60
C ASP A 388 17.03 -6.33 4.03
N ALA A 389 17.95 -6.05 3.11
CA ALA A 389 18.87 -7.06 2.58
C ALA A 389 19.82 -7.62 3.66
N ILE A 390 20.29 -6.77 4.58
CA ILE A 390 21.08 -7.18 5.74
C ILE A 390 20.23 -8.02 6.69
N ALA A 391 19.01 -7.59 7.02
CA ALA A 391 18.11 -8.35 7.87
C ALA A 391 17.77 -9.75 7.29
N LEU A 392 17.73 -9.86 5.96
CA LEU A 392 17.55 -11.14 5.27
C LEU A 392 18.71 -12.11 5.47
N SER A 393 19.92 -11.63 5.81
CA SER A 393 21.05 -12.50 6.13
C SER A 393 20.83 -13.34 7.40
N SER A 394 19.82 -13.03 8.21
CA SER A 394 19.38 -13.88 9.33
C SER A 394 18.52 -15.07 8.87
N ASN A 395 18.00 -15.08 7.63
CA ASN A 395 17.30 -16.23 7.08
C ASN A 395 18.30 -17.35 6.73
N PRO A 396 18.17 -18.58 7.27
CA PRO A 396 19.15 -19.63 7.09
C PRO A 396 19.42 -20.00 5.62
N ILE A 397 18.41 -19.96 4.77
CA ILE A 397 18.52 -20.31 3.35
C ILE A 397 19.30 -19.21 2.62
N ILE A 398 18.89 -17.96 2.80
CA ILE A 398 19.52 -16.81 2.16
C ILE A 398 20.97 -16.65 2.64
N SER A 399 21.21 -16.79 3.95
CA SER A 399 22.55 -16.76 4.54
C SER A 399 23.46 -17.80 3.89
N LYS A 400 23.00 -19.04 3.75
CA LYS A 400 23.78 -20.11 3.13
C LYS A 400 24.08 -19.82 1.66
N MET A 401 23.10 -19.34 0.90
CA MET A 401 23.30 -18.99 -0.51
C MET A 401 24.24 -17.79 -0.70
N MET A 402 24.25 -16.84 0.24
CA MET A 402 25.22 -15.73 0.25
C MET A 402 26.63 -16.22 0.62
N GLU A 403 26.76 -17.07 1.64
CA GLU A 403 28.04 -17.68 2.06
C GLU A 403 28.66 -18.52 0.94
N GLU A 404 27.83 -19.28 0.22
CA GLU A 404 28.23 -20.04 -0.97
C GLU A 404 28.38 -19.16 -2.21
N GLN A 405 28.39 -17.82 -2.08
CA GLN A 405 28.52 -16.84 -3.18
C GLN A 405 27.53 -17.00 -4.35
N LYS A 406 26.42 -17.73 -4.15
CA LYS A 406 25.36 -17.93 -5.15
C LYS A 406 24.47 -16.71 -5.30
N LEU A 407 24.41 -15.85 -4.29
CA LEU A 407 23.66 -14.61 -4.28
C LEU A 407 24.58 -13.40 -4.09
N VAL A 408 24.26 -12.33 -4.80
CA VAL A 408 24.95 -11.04 -4.71
C VAL A 408 23.91 -9.92 -4.66
N TYR A 409 24.20 -8.88 -3.88
CA TYR A 409 23.34 -7.71 -3.78
C TYR A 409 23.87 -6.63 -4.74
N LEU A 410 23.08 -6.29 -5.76
CA LEU A 410 23.46 -5.33 -6.81
C LEU A 410 22.27 -4.48 -7.19
N GLU A 411 22.49 -3.17 -7.36
CA GLU A 411 21.46 -2.23 -7.82
C GLU A 411 20.14 -2.29 -6.99
N SER A 412 20.22 -2.57 -5.68
CA SER A 412 19.07 -2.79 -4.77
C SER A 412 18.26 -4.05 -5.06
N HIS A 413 18.90 -5.05 -5.66
CA HIS A 413 18.31 -6.37 -5.89
C HIS A 413 19.23 -7.44 -5.31
N LEU A 414 18.63 -8.51 -4.77
CA LEU A 414 19.37 -9.70 -4.37
C LEU A 414 19.25 -10.73 -5.49
N CYS A 415 20.34 -10.98 -6.22
CA CYS A 415 20.32 -11.72 -7.49
C CYS A 415 21.30 -12.88 -7.52
N LEU A 416 21.04 -13.86 -8.39
CA LEU A 416 21.94 -14.97 -8.67
C LEU A 416 23.26 -14.44 -9.22
N ASN A 417 24.36 -14.84 -8.59
CA ASN A 417 25.71 -14.53 -9.02
C ASN A 417 26.10 -15.41 -10.22
N SER A 418 25.64 -15.06 -11.42
CA SER A 418 25.92 -15.79 -12.66
C SER A 418 26.30 -14.84 -13.78
N GLU A 419 27.36 -15.18 -14.52
CA GLU A 419 27.82 -14.41 -15.69
C GLU A 419 26.75 -14.30 -16.78
N LYS A 420 25.75 -15.18 -16.78
CA LYS A 420 24.59 -15.06 -17.69
C LYS A 420 23.83 -13.74 -17.48
N TYR A 421 23.70 -13.29 -16.24
CA TYR A 421 22.87 -12.14 -15.86
C TYR A 421 23.70 -10.92 -15.41
N ILE A 422 24.92 -11.15 -14.91
CA ILE A 422 25.78 -10.13 -14.33
C ILE A 422 26.98 -9.86 -15.25
N GLY A 423 27.25 -8.59 -15.50
CA GLY A 423 28.43 -8.10 -16.21
C GLY A 423 29.45 -7.50 -15.25
N LYS A 424 30.68 -7.29 -15.73
CA LYS A 424 31.71 -6.49 -15.06
C LYS A 424 32.12 -5.36 -15.98
N ASP A 425 32.31 -4.16 -15.43
CA ASP A 425 32.82 -3.03 -16.21
C ASP A 425 34.36 -3.07 -16.33
N LEU A 426 34.95 -2.05 -16.96
CA LEU A 426 36.40 -1.93 -17.15
C LEU A 426 37.20 -1.86 -15.84
N TYR A 427 36.55 -1.54 -14.73
CA TYR A 427 37.13 -1.43 -13.39
C TYR A 427 36.78 -2.65 -12.53
N GLY A 428 36.13 -3.67 -13.10
CA GLY A 428 35.73 -4.90 -12.39
C GLY A 428 34.41 -4.80 -11.63
N LYS A 429 33.72 -3.65 -11.66
CA LYS A 429 32.45 -3.44 -10.94
C LYS A 429 31.34 -4.28 -11.55
N LYS A 430 30.65 -5.05 -10.71
CA LYS A 430 29.51 -5.87 -11.12
C LYS A 430 28.28 -5.01 -11.40
N TYR A 431 27.54 -5.32 -12.45
CA TYR A 431 26.26 -4.69 -12.79
C TYR A 431 25.29 -5.69 -13.41
N ILE A 432 23.99 -5.42 -13.34
CA ILE A 432 22.97 -6.27 -13.99
C ILE A 432 22.97 -5.96 -15.49
N LYS A 433 23.20 -6.98 -16.32
CA LYS A 433 23.20 -6.80 -17.79
C LYS A 433 21.85 -6.26 -18.26
N TYR A 434 21.88 -5.41 -19.27
CA TYR A 434 20.67 -4.77 -19.82
C TYR A 434 19.56 -5.78 -20.19
N GLU A 435 19.89 -6.88 -20.88
CA GLU A 435 18.91 -7.93 -21.21
C GLU A 435 18.35 -8.67 -19.98
N ALA A 436 19.13 -8.74 -18.90
CA ALA A 436 18.68 -9.32 -17.64
C ALA A 436 17.70 -8.39 -16.91
N ARG A 437 17.87 -7.07 -16.99
CA ARG A 437 16.95 -6.08 -16.40
C ARG A 437 15.51 -6.20 -16.90
N LYS A 438 15.30 -6.82 -18.06
CA LYS A 438 13.96 -7.02 -18.62
C LYS A 438 13.18 -8.17 -17.95
N LYS A 439 13.88 -9.07 -17.22
CA LYS A 439 13.34 -10.34 -16.70
C LYS A 439 13.88 -10.66 -15.32
N LEU A 440 13.77 -9.71 -14.37
CA LEU A 440 14.30 -9.88 -13.01
C LEU A 440 13.76 -11.12 -12.29
N ASN A 441 12.51 -11.48 -12.55
CA ASN A 441 11.84 -12.64 -11.97
C ASN A 441 12.58 -13.97 -12.19
N LYS A 442 13.53 -14.03 -13.14
CA LYS A 442 14.30 -15.26 -13.43
C LYS A 442 15.51 -15.47 -12.55
N PHE A 443 16.02 -14.41 -11.91
CA PHE A 443 17.31 -14.46 -11.24
C PHE A 443 17.42 -13.56 -10.01
N CYS A 444 16.44 -12.71 -9.70
CA CYS A 444 16.42 -11.92 -8.47
C CYS A 444 15.31 -12.37 -7.53
N ILE A 445 15.61 -12.29 -6.23
CA ILE A 445 14.69 -12.64 -5.16
C ILE A 445 13.60 -11.58 -5.06
N LYS A 446 12.36 -12.05 -4.99
CA LYS A 446 11.22 -11.20 -4.67
C LYS A 446 10.93 -11.22 -3.18
N MET A 447 10.52 -10.07 -2.67
CA MET A 447 10.15 -9.83 -1.29
C MET A 447 8.68 -9.43 -1.23
N LYS A 448 7.98 -9.90 -0.21
CA LYS A 448 6.63 -9.42 0.08
C LYS A 448 6.72 -8.25 1.04
N MET A 449 6.03 -7.17 0.72
CA MET A 449 5.99 -5.99 1.55
C MET A 449 4.82 -6.07 2.52
N THR A 450 5.12 -5.81 3.79
CA THR A 450 4.15 -5.62 4.86
C THR A 450 4.37 -4.25 5.47
N ILE A 451 3.30 -3.50 5.73
CA ILE A 451 3.41 -2.18 6.38
C ILE A 451 3.43 -2.41 7.89
N VAL A 452 4.45 -1.90 8.58
CA VAL A 452 4.55 -2.02 10.05
C VAL A 452 3.60 -1.01 10.68
N ASN A 453 2.82 -1.45 11.69
CA ASN A 453 1.82 -0.66 12.43
C ASN A 453 0.53 -0.28 11.67
N PHE A 454 0.19 -0.99 10.60
CA PHE A 454 -1.05 -0.74 9.85
C PHE A 454 -1.75 -2.03 9.38
N ASP A 455 -3.08 -2.06 9.52
CA ASP A 455 -4.00 -2.94 8.77
C ASP A 455 -4.47 -2.20 7.49
N SER A 456 -3.53 -1.71 6.66
CA SER A 456 -3.87 -0.80 5.56
C SER A 456 -3.73 -1.41 4.17
N CYS A 457 -4.73 -1.16 3.32
CA CYS A 457 -4.82 -1.52 1.90
C CYS A 457 -3.91 -0.68 0.97
N TYR A 458 -2.76 -0.20 1.47
CA TYR A 458 -1.88 0.81 0.85
C TYR A 458 -0.59 0.24 0.26
N GLU A 459 -0.45 -1.08 0.17
CA GLU A 459 0.83 -1.72 -0.10
C GLU A 459 1.42 -1.34 -1.47
N ARG A 460 0.61 -1.18 -2.53
CA ARG A 460 1.14 -0.85 -3.87
C ARG A 460 1.45 0.63 -4.04
N GLU A 461 0.62 1.51 -3.49
CA GLU A 461 0.85 2.95 -3.50
C GLU A 461 2.15 3.26 -2.76
N CYS A 462 2.40 2.61 -1.63
CA CYS A 462 3.68 2.67 -0.91
C CYS A 462 4.86 2.08 -1.71
N LEU A 463 4.68 0.94 -2.41
CA LEU A 463 5.70 0.35 -3.28
C LEU A 463 6.09 1.25 -4.45
N LEU A 464 5.08 1.86 -5.09
CA LEU A 464 5.28 2.72 -6.24
C LEU A 464 5.78 4.11 -5.84
N ASN A 465 5.54 4.53 -4.59
CA ASN A 465 5.98 5.80 -3.99
C ASN A 465 7.34 5.71 -3.28
N ARG A 466 8.22 4.81 -3.69
CA ARG A 466 9.64 4.81 -3.29
C ARG A 466 10.39 5.90 -4.04
N ASN A 467 10.08 7.15 -3.71
CA ASN A 467 10.86 8.31 -4.12
C ASN A 467 11.78 8.74 -2.95
N ARG A 468 12.74 9.64 -3.23
CA ARG A 468 13.74 10.12 -2.26
C ARG A 468 13.15 10.66 -0.93
N ASN A 469 11.86 11.00 -0.90
CA ASN A 469 11.19 11.65 0.24
C ASN A 469 10.09 10.78 0.88
N SER A 470 10.06 9.47 0.58
CA SER A 470 9.05 8.57 1.14
C SER A 470 9.21 8.48 2.66
N LYS A 471 8.17 8.85 3.42
CA LYS A 471 8.13 8.76 4.88
C LYS A 471 7.69 7.38 5.41
N PHE A 472 7.34 6.44 4.52
CA PHE A 472 6.75 5.16 4.89
C PHE A 472 7.83 4.17 5.37
N HIS A 473 7.60 3.59 6.55
CA HIS A 473 8.45 2.53 7.10
C HIS A 473 7.84 1.17 6.69
N THR A 474 8.41 0.55 5.67
CA THR A 474 7.96 -0.75 5.17
C THR A 474 8.83 -1.87 5.74
N LYS A 475 8.22 -3.01 6.08
CA LYS A 475 8.97 -4.23 6.41
C LYS A 475 8.85 -5.21 5.26
N LEU A 476 9.99 -5.60 4.71
CA LEU A 476 10.06 -6.64 3.72
C LEU A 476 10.18 -8.01 4.41
N CYS A 477 9.33 -8.95 3.99
CA CYS A 477 9.29 -10.31 4.49
C CYS A 477 9.55 -11.28 3.33
N PHE A 478 10.45 -12.24 3.55
CA PHE A 478 10.69 -13.33 2.62
C PHE A 478 9.81 -14.53 3.01
N GLU A 479 8.87 -14.90 2.15
CA GLU A 479 7.93 -16.02 2.39
C GLU A 479 8.28 -17.30 1.60
N GLY A 480 9.39 -17.30 0.84
CA GLY A 480 9.76 -18.44 -0.03
C GLY A 480 10.36 -19.64 0.73
N LYS A 481 10.17 -20.86 0.19
CA LYS A 481 10.90 -22.07 0.60
C LYS A 481 12.12 -22.29 -0.29
N GLU A 482 13.08 -23.11 0.15
CA GLU A 482 14.35 -23.38 -0.56
C GLU A 482 14.15 -23.89 -2.02
N LYS A 483 13.07 -24.65 -2.26
CA LYS A 483 12.68 -25.12 -3.60
C LYS A 483 12.03 -24.06 -4.50
N ASP A 484 11.60 -22.95 -3.92
CA ASP A 484 10.86 -21.88 -4.60
C ASP A 484 11.78 -20.73 -5.05
N ILE A 485 13.06 -20.71 -4.64
CA ILE A 485 13.96 -19.58 -4.89
C ILE A 485 14.50 -19.64 -6.33
N PHE A 486 15.05 -20.78 -6.75
CA PHE A 486 15.46 -21.05 -8.13
C PHE A 486 15.40 -22.57 -8.39
N THR A 487 15.11 -22.98 -9.62
CA THR A 487 15.13 -24.41 -10.01
C THR A 487 16.51 -25.03 -9.77
N GLU A 488 16.57 -26.27 -9.24
CA GLU A 488 17.80 -27.04 -8.97
C GLU A 488 18.82 -27.01 -10.12
N ALA A 489 18.35 -27.01 -11.37
CA ALA A 489 19.18 -26.94 -12.57
C ALA A 489 20.00 -25.62 -12.70
N ASN A 490 19.48 -24.49 -12.22
CA ASN A 490 20.21 -23.21 -12.23
C ASN A 490 21.29 -23.18 -11.15
N ILE A 491 21.02 -23.77 -9.98
CA ILE A 491 21.98 -23.87 -8.88
C ILE A 491 23.13 -24.81 -9.27
N MET A 492 22.84 -25.94 -9.91
CA MET A 492 23.85 -26.90 -10.38
C MET A 492 24.77 -26.33 -11.48
N LYS A 493 24.25 -25.45 -12.35
CA LYS A 493 25.05 -24.80 -13.40
C LYS A 493 26.03 -23.77 -12.83
N ILE A 494 25.62 -23.05 -11.78
CA ILE A 494 26.48 -22.12 -11.02
C ILE A 494 27.58 -22.91 -10.28
N LEU A 495 27.25 -24.06 -9.68
CA LEU A 495 28.21 -24.96 -9.04
C LEU A 495 29.27 -25.53 -10.00
N GLU A 496 28.92 -25.77 -11.28
CA GLU A 496 29.87 -26.20 -12.32
C GLU A 496 30.78 -25.07 -12.81
N GLU A 497 30.31 -23.82 -12.76
CA GLU A 497 31.10 -22.61 -13.08
C GLU A 497 32.09 -22.27 -11.94
N GLU A 498 31.69 -22.42 -10.67
CA GLU A 498 32.56 -22.26 -9.48
C GLU A 498 33.71 -23.27 -9.42
N ARG A 499 33.46 -24.53 -9.79
CA ARG A 499 34.51 -25.57 -9.85
C ARG A 499 35.65 -25.23 -10.82
N LYS A 500 35.43 -24.30 -11.77
CA LYS A 500 36.47 -23.82 -12.68
C LYS A 500 37.27 -22.64 -12.12
N PHE A 501 36.74 -21.88 -11.16
CA PHE A 501 37.41 -20.73 -10.54
C PHE A 501 38.12 -21.07 -9.22
N ASN A 502 37.67 -22.09 -8.47
CA ASN A 502 38.23 -22.46 -7.16
C ASN A 502 39.59 -23.20 -7.15
N ASN A 503 40.42 -23.03 -8.18
CA ASN A 503 41.77 -23.62 -8.24
C ASN A 503 42.91 -22.60 -8.01
N ALA A 504 42.64 -21.46 -7.37
CA ALA A 504 43.67 -20.46 -7.07
C ALA A 504 43.65 -20.01 -5.59
N PHE A 505 43.55 -20.97 -4.66
CA PHE A 505 43.52 -20.67 -3.23
C PHE A 505 44.43 -21.57 -2.40
N PHE A 506 45.73 -21.28 -2.46
CA PHE A 506 46.71 -21.73 -1.49
C PHE A 506 47.78 -20.63 -1.40
N ASP A 507 47.90 -20.02 -0.22
CA ASP A 507 49.11 -19.35 0.31
C ASP A 507 48.82 -18.42 1.52
N LEU A 508 47.61 -18.41 2.11
CA LEU A 508 47.38 -17.72 3.38
C LEU A 508 47.87 -18.57 4.56
N ASN A 509 48.86 -18.07 5.30
CA ASN A 509 49.38 -18.71 6.50
C ASN A 509 48.43 -18.53 7.70
N ASN A 510 48.78 -19.08 8.87
CA ASN A 510 47.96 -18.97 10.09
C ASN A 510 48.21 -17.68 10.90
N ASP A 511 49.03 -16.74 10.40
CA ASP A 511 49.38 -15.51 11.11
C ASP A 511 48.64 -14.30 10.52
N TYR A 512 47.81 -13.65 11.35
CA TYR A 512 46.99 -12.51 10.95
C TYR A 512 47.78 -11.38 10.29
N VAL A 513 48.91 -10.98 10.88
CA VAL A 513 49.71 -9.84 10.40
C VAL A 513 50.32 -10.15 9.04
N THR A 514 50.78 -11.39 8.86
CA THR A 514 51.34 -11.84 7.58
C THR A 514 50.26 -11.87 6.50
N CYS A 515 49.07 -12.43 6.76
CA CYS A 515 47.97 -12.41 5.80
C CYS A 515 47.57 -10.99 5.38
N MET A 516 47.44 -10.05 6.33
CA MET A 516 47.09 -8.65 6.03
C MET A 516 48.14 -7.97 5.15
N LYS A 517 49.44 -8.19 5.44
CA LYS A 517 50.52 -7.64 4.62
C LYS A 517 50.51 -8.19 3.20
N MET A 518 50.31 -9.51 3.05
CA MET A 518 50.23 -10.16 1.74
C MET A 518 49.06 -9.62 0.91
N LEU A 519 47.87 -9.49 1.50
CA LEU A 519 46.70 -8.92 0.81
C LEU A 519 46.95 -7.47 0.40
N LYS A 520 47.51 -6.64 1.29
CA LYS A 520 47.86 -5.26 0.98
C LYS A 520 48.87 -5.17 -0.17
N GLU A 521 49.94 -5.96 -0.14
CA GLU A 521 50.94 -6.00 -1.21
C GLU A 521 50.32 -6.39 -2.55
N LYS A 522 49.41 -7.38 -2.53
CA LYS A 522 48.68 -7.83 -3.73
C LYS A 522 47.75 -6.76 -4.30
N SER A 523 47.14 -5.93 -3.46
CA SER A 523 46.29 -4.82 -3.90
C SER A 523 47.06 -3.66 -4.55
N GLY A 524 48.34 -3.51 -4.24
CA GLY A 524 49.14 -2.37 -4.68
C GLY A 524 48.79 -1.03 -4.03
N LEU A 525 47.85 -0.99 -3.08
CA LEU A 525 47.39 0.25 -2.43
C LEU A 525 48.36 0.74 -1.33
N THR A 526 48.54 2.06 -1.27
CA THR A 526 49.22 2.76 -0.16
C THR A 526 48.32 2.90 1.06
N TYR A 527 48.89 3.20 2.24
CA TYR A 527 48.07 3.39 3.44
C TYR A 527 47.15 4.62 3.30
N GLU A 528 47.63 5.64 2.62
CA GLU A 528 46.93 6.90 2.35
C GLU A 528 45.76 6.68 1.37
N GLN A 529 45.92 5.79 0.38
CA GLN A 529 44.82 5.39 -0.50
C GLN A 529 43.76 4.57 0.25
N ILE A 530 44.16 3.65 1.14
CA ILE A 530 43.21 2.90 1.96
C ILE A 530 42.43 3.82 2.91
N GLU A 531 43.10 4.82 3.51
CA GLU A 531 42.42 5.86 4.31
C GLU A 531 41.39 6.64 3.49
N ALA A 532 41.77 7.09 2.29
CA ALA A 532 40.88 7.83 1.41
C ALA A 532 39.66 7.01 0.97
N GLU A 533 39.83 5.71 0.71
CA GLU A 533 38.74 4.84 0.27
C GLU A 533 37.83 4.33 1.40
N THR A 534 38.35 4.20 2.62
CA THR A 534 37.59 3.63 3.76
C THR A 534 37.06 4.67 4.74
N GLU A 535 37.50 5.93 4.64
CA GLU A 535 37.27 7.01 5.61
C GLU A 535 37.83 6.70 7.03
N ILE A 536 38.73 5.72 7.15
CA ILE A 536 39.38 5.34 8.40
C ILE A 536 40.72 6.07 8.53
N GLU A 537 40.93 6.74 9.67
CA GLU A 537 42.18 7.47 9.97
C GLU A 537 43.43 6.60 9.75
N LEU A 538 44.46 7.17 9.11
CA LEU A 538 45.72 6.51 8.76
C LEU A 538 46.35 5.74 9.93
N SER A 539 46.29 6.32 11.13
CA SER A 539 46.83 5.72 12.36
C SER A 539 46.10 4.43 12.71
N SER A 540 44.78 4.40 12.52
CA SER A 540 43.91 3.24 12.74
C SER A 540 44.13 2.16 11.69
N VAL A 541 44.25 2.53 10.41
CA VAL A 541 44.57 1.58 9.31
C VAL A 541 45.90 0.86 9.58
N LYS A 542 46.94 1.62 9.95
CA LYS A 542 48.27 1.07 10.29
C LYS A 542 48.21 0.14 11.50
N ASN A 543 47.45 0.50 12.53
CA ASN A 543 47.29 -0.32 13.73
C ASN A 543 46.56 -1.64 13.46
N ILE A 544 45.47 -1.60 12.67
CA ILE A 544 44.69 -2.78 12.31
C ILE A 544 45.53 -3.76 11.49
N ILE A 545 46.23 -3.28 10.46
CA ILE A 545 47.12 -4.12 9.63
C ILE A 545 48.28 -4.71 10.44
N ALA A 546 48.78 -3.98 11.45
CA ALA A 546 49.86 -4.45 12.33
C ALA A 546 49.39 -5.38 13.46
N GLY A 547 48.10 -5.71 13.57
CA GLY A 547 47.56 -6.59 14.61
C GLY A 547 47.50 -5.95 16.01
N LYS A 548 47.58 -4.62 16.10
CA LYS A 548 47.43 -3.90 17.37
C LYS A 548 45.93 -3.76 17.66
N ARG A 549 45.46 -4.33 18.79
CA ARG A 549 44.05 -4.31 19.21
C ARG A 549 43.52 -2.88 19.33
N ASN A 550 42.87 -2.37 18.29
CA ASN A 550 42.17 -1.07 18.28
C ASN A 550 41.18 -0.90 17.09
N GLY A 551 40.71 -1.99 16.45
CA GLY A 551 39.72 -1.92 15.37
C GLY A 551 38.45 -2.69 15.70
N SER A 552 37.28 -2.14 15.36
CA SER A 552 36.03 -2.91 15.27
C SER A 552 36.09 -3.91 14.12
N LEU A 553 35.24 -4.95 14.15
CA LEU A 553 35.15 -5.91 13.05
C LEU A 553 34.76 -5.21 11.74
N LEU A 554 33.93 -4.17 11.86
CA LEU A 554 33.54 -3.32 10.74
C LEU A 554 34.74 -2.64 10.07
N ARG A 555 35.63 -2.01 10.83
CA ARG A 555 36.84 -1.38 10.30
C ARG A 555 37.77 -2.39 9.62
N LEU A 556 37.93 -3.57 10.21
CA LEU A 556 38.70 -4.65 9.60
C LEU A 556 38.07 -5.10 8.28
N THR A 557 36.75 -5.26 8.25
CA THR A 557 36.00 -5.65 7.05
C THR A 557 36.15 -4.61 5.94
N LEU A 558 36.00 -3.31 6.24
CA LEU A 558 36.18 -2.24 5.26
C LEU A 558 37.59 -2.21 4.67
N ILE A 559 38.62 -2.39 5.49
CA ILE A 559 40.01 -2.48 5.01
C ILE A 559 40.19 -3.70 4.11
N LEU A 560 39.61 -4.85 4.46
CA LEU A 560 39.67 -6.06 3.64
C LEU A 560 38.98 -5.86 2.27
N MET A 561 37.83 -5.20 2.23
CA MET A 561 37.13 -4.90 0.97
C MET A 561 37.89 -3.89 0.11
N ALA A 562 38.44 -2.82 0.70
CA ALA A 562 39.25 -1.83 -0.02
C ALA A 562 40.50 -2.45 -0.67
N ILE A 563 41.12 -3.42 0.02
CA ILE A 563 42.27 -4.16 -0.49
C ILE A 563 41.87 -5.24 -1.53
N GLY A 564 40.56 -5.41 -1.80
CA GLY A 564 40.05 -6.37 -2.78
C GLY A 564 40.13 -7.82 -2.31
N ALA A 565 39.98 -8.07 -0.99
CA ALA A 565 39.99 -9.42 -0.45
C ALA A 565 38.71 -10.17 -0.84
N GLU A 566 38.88 -11.33 -1.48
CA GLU A 566 37.80 -12.28 -1.75
C GLU A 566 37.20 -12.85 -0.45
N PRO A 567 35.94 -13.31 -0.44
CA PRO A 567 35.25 -13.73 0.78
C PRO A 567 36.01 -14.75 1.64
N ASP A 568 36.59 -15.78 1.02
CA ASP A 568 37.36 -16.79 1.72
C ASP A 568 38.63 -16.21 2.38
N SER A 569 39.27 -15.23 1.72
CA SER A 569 40.45 -14.52 2.27
C SER A 569 40.04 -13.69 3.48
N ALA A 570 38.94 -12.96 3.34
CA ALA A 570 38.42 -12.10 4.39
C ALA A 570 38.03 -12.91 5.63
N TYR A 571 37.30 -14.02 5.47
CA TYR A 571 36.94 -14.90 6.58
C TYR A 571 38.14 -15.56 7.24
N HIS A 572 39.13 -16.00 6.46
CA HIS A 572 40.37 -16.55 7.01
C HIS A 572 41.10 -15.52 7.87
N VAL A 573 41.24 -14.28 7.39
CA VAL A 573 41.87 -13.20 8.17
C VAL A 573 41.07 -12.86 9.43
N ILE A 574 39.74 -12.79 9.34
CA ILE A 574 38.88 -12.50 10.49
C ILE A 574 39.01 -13.60 11.56
N ASP A 575 39.02 -14.87 11.17
CA ASP A 575 39.27 -16.00 12.08
C ASP A 575 40.62 -15.85 12.81
N LYS A 576 41.68 -15.48 12.07
CA LYS A 576 43.02 -15.27 12.66
C LYS A 576 43.15 -14.00 13.50
N SER A 577 42.25 -13.03 13.35
CA SER A 577 42.22 -11.82 14.19
C SER A 577 41.81 -12.11 15.64
N GLY A 578 41.22 -13.29 15.91
CA GLY A 578 40.72 -13.69 17.22
C GLY A 578 39.28 -13.24 17.51
N VAL A 579 38.59 -12.63 16.53
CA VAL A 579 37.17 -12.25 16.63
C VAL A 579 36.28 -13.45 16.30
N ARG A 580 35.37 -13.81 17.20
CA ARG A 580 34.33 -14.81 16.92
C ARG A 580 33.08 -14.14 16.36
N LEU A 581 32.69 -14.53 15.15
CA LEU A 581 31.49 -14.02 14.50
C LEU A 581 30.22 -14.53 15.20
N ASP A 582 29.65 -13.68 16.05
CA ASP A 582 28.29 -13.80 16.57
C ASP A 582 27.23 -13.55 15.47
N ARG A 583 26.26 -14.46 15.33
CA ARG A 583 25.17 -14.37 14.34
C ARG A 583 24.05 -13.44 14.77
N ASP A 584 23.91 -13.17 16.07
CA ASP A 584 22.86 -12.33 16.62
C ASP A 584 23.32 -10.86 16.81
N ASN A 585 24.61 -10.60 16.55
CA ASN A 585 25.19 -9.26 16.59
C ASN A 585 25.00 -8.51 15.26
N ALA A 586 24.36 -7.33 15.31
CA ALA A 586 24.04 -6.54 14.12
C ALA A 586 25.29 -6.03 13.35
N GLU A 587 26.38 -5.67 14.02
CA GLU A 587 27.64 -5.27 13.35
C GLU A 587 28.22 -6.45 12.57
N HIS A 588 28.18 -7.64 13.17
CA HIS A 588 28.70 -8.86 12.55
C HIS A 588 27.83 -9.32 11.36
N GLN A 589 26.51 -9.15 11.45
CA GLN A 589 25.59 -9.40 10.33
C GLN A 589 25.92 -8.48 9.15
N LEU A 590 26.13 -7.17 9.40
CA LEU A 590 26.56 -6.21 8.39
C LEU A 590 27.90 -6.62 7.76
N CYS A 591 28.90 -6.99 8.58
CA CYS A 591 30.21 -7.42 8.07
C CYS A 591 30.09 -8.66 7.19
N ARG A 592 29.33 -9.67 7.62
CA ARG A 592 29.08 -10.89 6.82
C ARG A 592 28.35 -10.57 5.52
N PHE A 593 27.36 -9.68 5.57
CA PHE A 593 26.64 -9.23 4.37
C PHE A 593 27.58 -8.57 3.37
N ILE A 594 28.43 -7.63 3.81
CA ILE A 594 29.41 -6.93 2.97
C ILE A 594 30.38 -7.94 2.33
N ILE A 595 30.98 -8.82 3.13
CA ILE A 595 31.95 -9.82 2.64
C ILE A 595 31.30 -10.72 1.58
N ASN A 596 30.15 -11.30 1.88
CA ASN A 596 29.53 -12.28 1.00
C ASN A 596 28.95 -11.68 -0.28
N THR A 597 28.40 -10.46 -0.19
CA THR A 597 27.56 -9.92 -1.26
C THR A 597 28.10 -8.66 -1.93
N MET A 598 29.05 -7.96 -1.30
CA MET A 598 29.57 -6.67 -1.78
C MET A 598 31.10 -6.66 -1.98
N HIS A 599 31.82 -7.78 -1.82
CA HIS A 599 33.29 -7.85 -1.98
C HIS A 599 33.84 -7.35 -3.32
N ALA A 600 33.00 -7.34 -4.37
CA ALA A 600 33.35 -6.85 -5.70
C ALA A 600 32.62 -5.53 -6.07
N ASP A 601 32.06 -4.83 -5.08
CA ASP A 601 31.43 -3.53 -5.25
C ASP A 601 32.41 -2.40 -4.90
N THR A 602 32.06 -1.16 -5.25
CA THR A 602 32.86 0.03 -4.95
C THR A 602 32.83 0.37 -3.46
N MET A 603 33.95 0.87 -2.92
CA MET A 603 34.01 1.32 -1.54
C MET A 603 32.98 2.42 -1.21
N GLU A 604 32.64 3.29 -2.16
CA GLU A 604 31.55 4.27 -2.02
C GLU A 604 30.20 3.60 -1.70
N ASN A 605 29.83 2.55 -2.45
CA ASN A 605 28.60 1.79 -2.21
C ASN A 605 28.64 1.03 -0.87
N ILE A 606 29.80 0.47 -0.52
CA ILE A 606 29.99 -0.25 0.75
C ILE A 606 29.84 0.72 1.93
N ILE A 607 30.50 1.88 1.90
CA ILE A 607 30.38 2.94 2.92
C ILE A 607 28.93 3.42 3.03
N LYS A 608 28.26 3.63 1.90
CA LYS A 608 26.85 4.01 1.87
C LYS A 608 25.95 2.96 2.56
N CYS A 609 26.21 1.68 2.31
CA CYS A 609 25.53 0.56 2.99
C CYS A 609 25.74 0.61 4.52
N VAL A 610 26.98 0.86 4.98
CA VAL A 610 27.32 1.01 6.40
C VAL A 610 26.58 2.19 7.04
N ASN A 611 26.59 3.35 6.38
CA ASN A 611 25.91 4.56 6.86
C ASN A 611 24.40 4.37 6.94
N ASN A 612 23.79 3.72 5.93
CA ASN A 612 22.36 3.39 5.93
C ASN A 612 21.97 2.42 7.05
N ALA A 613 22.90 1.56 7.48
CA ALA A 613 22.72 0.67 8.62
C ALA A 613 22.94 1.37 9.99
N ASN A 614 23.19 2.69 10.00
CA ASN A 614 23.46 3.51 11.19
C ASN A 614 24.70 3.08 12.00
N PHE A 615 25.70 2.47 11.36
CA PHE A 615 26.98 2.18 11.99
C PHE A 615 27.98 3.30 11.75
N LYS A 616 28.83 3.59 12.74
CA LYS A 616 29.92 4.56 12.61
C LYS A 616 31.20 3.86 12.17
N ILE A 617 31.85 4.43 11.17
CA ILE A 617 33.14 3.97 10.66
C ILE A 617 34.27 4.23 11.64
#